data_AF-A0A9R1S3K7-F1
#
_entry.id   AF-A0A9R1S3K7-F1
#
_cell.length_a   1.000
_cell.length_b   1.000
_cell.length_c   1.000
_cell.angle_alpha   90.00
_cell.angle_beta   90.00
_cell.angle_gamma   90.00
#
_symmetry.space_group_name_H-M   'P 1'
#
loop_
_entity.id
_entity.type
_entity.pdbx_description
1 polymer ?
#
loop_
_entity_poly.entity_id
_entity_poly.type
_entity_poly.pdbx_seq_one_letter_code
_entity_poly.pdbx_strand_id
1 'polypeptide(L)'
;MLSRWIPAAGRQRGLLARLGSRAYSHGRVFDAAARDGELRVFVVAGEVSGDSLASRLMASLRKLSPVPVRFAGVGGELMCKEGLQSLFPMEEIAIMGLWELLPHIYNVKRKIKDTLDAAILFRPHAVVTVDSKGFSFRLLQQLKCKALSGIIFTITQFHSNN
;
A
#
# COMPACT_ATOMS: atom_id res chain seq x y z
N MET A 1 44.56 -25.44 30.66
CA MET A 1 45.11 -24.89 29.40
C MET A 1 44.40 -25.56 28.24
N LEU A 2 43.86 -24.74 27.33
CA LEU A 2 42.89 -25.09 26.30
C LEU A 2 43.36 -26.16 25.31
N SER A 3 42.57 -27.23 25.20
CA SER A 3 42.63 -28.21 24.13
C SER A 3 41.69 -27.79 22.98
N ARG A 4 42.33 -27.26 21.94
CA ARG A 4 41.97 -27.24 20.52
C ARG A 4 41.00 -28.35 20.06
N TRP A 5 39.88 -27.98 19.42
CA TRP A 5 39.22 -28.76 18.35
C TRP A 5 38.31 -27.88 17.48
N ILE A 6 38.67 -27.77 16.19
CA ILE A 6 37.86 -27.34 15.02
C ILE A 6 38.22 -28.42 13.98
N PRO A 7 37.29 -29.13 13.30
CA PRO A 7 36.47 -28.50 12.25
C PRO A 7 35.09 -29.11 11.97
N ALA A 8 34.17 -28.29 11.46
CA ALA A 8 33.57 -28.52 10.14
C ALA A 8 32.55 -27.42 9.82
N ALA A 9 32.75 -26.82 8.66
CA ALA A 9 31.91 -25.80 8.08
C ALA A 9 30.48 -26.33 7.85
N GLY A 10 29.51 -25.68 8.48
CA GLY A 10 28.09 -25.99 8.37
C GLY A 10 27.24 -24.74 8.22
N ARG A 11 27.45 -23.99 7.13
CA ARG A 11 26.38 -23.37 6.33
C ARG A 11 25.24 -22.66 7.10
N GLN A 12 25.53 -21.66 7.95
CA GLN A 12 24.50 -20.85 8.64
C GLN A 12 24.89 -19.36 8.75
N ARG A 13 25.44 -18.74 7.68
CA ARG A 13 25.74 -17.28 7.67
C ARG A 13 25.22 -16.51 6.46
N GLY A 14 24.30 -17.08 5.69
CA GLY A 14 23.77 -16.42 4.48
C GLY A 14 22.37 -15.82 4.58
N LEU A 15 21.58 -16.16 5.61
CA LEU A 15 20.15 -15.85 5.60
C LEU A 15 19.76 -14.60 6.41
N LEU A 16 20.53 -14.25 7.45
CA LEU A 16 20.20 -13.11 8.32
C LEU A 16 20.86 -11.79 7.89
N ALA A 17 21.85 -11.82 6.99
CA ALA A 17 22.41 -10.62 6.37
C ALA A 17 21.56 -10.09 5.18
N ARG A 18 20.65 -10.92 4.63
CA ARG A 18 19.70 -10.53 3.58
C ARG A 18 18.43 -9.86 4.13
N LEU A 19 18.26 -9.88 5.45
CA LEU A 19 17.24 -9.14 6.18
C LEU A 19 17.77 -7.81 6.73
N GLY A 20 18.98 -7.43 6.31
CA GLY A 20 19.52 -6.10 6.55
C GLY A 20 18.66 -5.06 5.83
N SER A 21 17.90 -4.31 6.62
CA SER A 21 17.72 -2.88 6.42
C SER A 21 17.51 -2.48 4.95
N ARG A 22 16.41 -2.94 4.36
CA ARG A 22 15.92 -2.45 3.07
C ARG A 22 15.44 -1.01 3.31
N ALA A 23 16.39 -0.09 3.47
CA ALA A 23 16.15 1.32 3.68
C ALA A 23 15.14 1.77 2.62
N TYR A 24 14.00 2.22 3.11
CA TYR A 24 12.90 2.82 2.37
C TYR A 24 13.41 4.12 1.74
N SER A 25 14.19 3.98 0.67
CA SER A 25 14.89 5.06 0.02
C SER A 25 13.91 5.88 -0.80
N HIS A 26 13.53 7.06 -0.30
CA HIS A 26 12.75 8.07 -1.01
C HIS A 26 13.26 8.31 -2.45
N GLY A 27 14.58 8.23 -2.68
CA GLY A 27 15.18 8.38 -4.02
C GLY A 27 14.64 7.41 -5.06
N ARG A 28 14.46 6.11 -4.72
CA ARG A 28 14.09 5.09 -5.72
C ARG A 28 12.73 5.30 -6.39
N VAL A 29 11.76 5.89 -5.69
CA VAL A 29 10.41 6.11 -6.27
C VAL A 29 10.44 7.28 -7.25
N PHE A 30 11.05 8.39 -6.86
CA PHE A 30 11.17 9.54 -7.76
C PHE A 30 12.13 9.26 -8.91
N ASP A 31 13.22 8.52 -8.70
CA ASP A 31 14.12 8.09 -9.77
C ASP A 31 13.40 7.18 -10.77
N ALA A 32 12.57 6.26 -10.30
CA ALA A 32 11.76 5.40 -11.17
C ALA A 32 10.69 6.20 -11.91
N ALA A 33 9.99 7.09 -11.21
CA ALA A 33 8.97 7.94 -11.81
C ALA A 33 9.56 8.91 -12.85
N ALA A 34 10.76 9.45 -12.59
CA ALA A 34 11.49 10.30 -13.54
C ALA A 34 11.90 9.52 -14.79
N ARG A 35 12.37 8.26 -14.64
CA ARG A 35 12.65 7.39 -15.79
C ARG A 35 11.40 7.07 -16.62
N ASP A 36 10.28 6.85 -15.95
CA ASP A 36 9.00 6.52 -16.60
C ASP A 36 8.27 7.78 -17.13
N GLY A 37 8.70 8.98 -16.76
CA GLY A 37 8.06 10.25 -17.10
C GLY A 37 6.74 10.51 -16.36
N GLU A 38 6.38 9.68 -15.39
CA GLU A 38 5.14 9.79 -14.61
C GLU A 38 5.29 9.14 -13.23
N LEU A 39 4.56 9.67 -12.23
CA LEU A 39 4.42 9.07 -10.92
C LEU A 39 3.06 8.37 -10.80
N ARG A 40 3.05 7.05 -11.00
CA ARG A 40 1.90 6.17 -10.70
C ARG A 40 1.78 5.86 -9.21
N VAL A 41 0.67 6.27 -8.59
CA VAL A 41 0.35 6.01 -7.18
C VAL A 41 -0.97 5.26 -7.06
N PHE A 42 -0.96 4.13 -6.37
CA PHE A 42 -2.17 3.37 -6.08
C PHE A 42 -2.69 3.74 -4.70
N VAL A 43 -3.89 4.30 -4.58
CA VAL A 43 -4.44 4.80 -3.32
C VAL A 43 -5.70 4.04 -2.93
N VAL A 44 -5.77 3.61 -1.67
CA VAL A 44 -6.92 2.88 -1.12
C VAL A 44 -7.41 3.58 0.12
N ALA A 45 -8.67 4.02 0.11
CA ALA A 45 -9.42 4.50 1.27
C ALA A 45 -10.65 3.62 1.49
N GLY A 46 -10.88 3.19 2.73
CA GLY A 46 -12.00 2.31 3.11
C GLY A 46 -13.16 3.01 3.81
N GLU A 47 -13.00 4.28 4.19
CA GLU A 47 -13.97 5.05 4.99
C GLU A 47 -14.03 6.50 4.49
N VAL A 48 -15.13 7.20 4.78
CA VAL A 48 -15.34 8.62 4.39
C VAL A 48 -14.26 9.53 4.99
N SER A 49 -13.84 9.25 6.23
CA SER A 49 -12.69 9.90 6.88
C SER A 49 -11.40 9.73 6.08
N GLY A 50 -11.15 8.51 5.60
CA GLY A 50 -10.03 8.15 4.77
C GLY A 50 -10.06 8.83 3.39
N ASP A 51 -11.22 8.95 2.76
CA ASP A 51 -11.41 9.65 1.48
C ASP A 51 -11.01 11.14 1.57
N SER A 52 -11.45 11.81 2.63
CA SER A 52 -11.07 13.21 2.89
C SER A 52 -9.56 13.38 3.11
N LEU A 53 -8.93 12.49 3.88
CA LEU A 53 -7.48 12.55 4.10
C LEU A 53 -6.69 12.22 2.83
N ALA A 54 -7.11 11.19 2.09
CA ALA A 54 -6.46 10.74 0.87
C ALA A 54 -6.59 11.78 -0.26
N SER A 55 -7.74 12.43 -0.41
CA SER A 55 -7.92 13.51 -1.41
C SER A 55 -6.96 14.68 -1.17
N ARG A 56 -6.80 15.12 0.08
CA ARG A 56 -5.80 16.17 0.45
C ARG A 56 -4.37 15.74 0.15
N LEU A 57 -4.05 14.46 0.36
CA LEU A 57 -2.77 13.88 -0.03
C LEU A 57 -2.57 13.90 -1.54
N MET A 58 -3.58 13.50 -2.33
CA MET A 58 -3.53 13.51 -3.79
C MET A 58 -3.31 14.92 -4.33
N ALA A 59 -4.08 15.90 -3.82
CA ALA A 59 -3.95 17.30 -4.19
C ALA A 59 -2.54 17.85 -3.89
N SER A 60 -1.98 17.50 -2.73
CA SER A 60 -0.64 17.93 -2.34
C SER A 60 0.44 17.26 -3.22
N LEU A 61 0.27 15.98 -3.52
CA LEU A 61 1.22 15.24 -4.35
C LEU A 61 1.26 15.75 -5.78
N ARG A 62 0.11 16.12 -6.36
CA ARG A 62 0.06 16.77 -7.69
C ARG A 62 0.87 18.07 -7.72
N LYS A 63 0.83 18.86 -6.64
CA LYS A 63 1.55 20.13 -6.54
C LYS A 63 3.06 19.96 -6.34
N LEU A 64 3.47 18.92 -5.61
CA LEU A 64 4.86 18.71 -5.21
C LEU A 64 5.63 17.79 -6.15
N SER A 65 4.95 16.95 -6.94
CA SER A 65 5.62 16.01 -7.82
C SER A 65 6.34 16.73 -8.97
N PRO A 66 7.61 16.39 -9.26
CA PRO A 66 8.35 16.93 -10.40
C PRO A 66 7.86 16.37 -11.75
N VAL A 67 7.04 15.32 -11.74
CA VAL A 67 6.48 14.65 -12.92
C VAL A 67 4.95 14.51 -12.81
N PRO A 68 4.23 14.34 -13.93
CA PRO A 68 2.78 14.10 -13.92
C PRO A 68 2.40 12.93 -13.00
N VAL A 69 1.36 13.11 -12.19
CA VAL A 69 0.91 12.10 -11.23
C VAL A 69 -0.36 11.43 -11.73
N ARG A 70 -0.38 10.09 -11.71
CA ARG A 70 -1.54 9.27 -12.04
C ARG A 70 -1.98 8.47 -10.83
N PHE A 71 -3.27 8.48 -10.57
CA PHE A 71 -3.87 7.79 -9.44
C PHE A 71 -4.85 6.71 -9.91
N ALA A 72 -4.77 5.55 -9.28
CA ALA A 72 -5.74 4.47 -9.40
C ALA A 72 -5.96 3.86 -8.03
N GLY A 73 -7.08 3.17 -7.82
CA GLY A 73 -7.29 2.39 -6.61
C GLY A 73 -8.74 2.42 -6.16
N VAL A 74 -8.97 2.61 -4.86
CA VAL A 74 -10.32 2.66 -4.31
C VAL A 74 -10.46 3.87 -3.41
N GLY A 75 -11.48 4.67 -3.63
CA GLY A 75 -11.72 5.89 -2.88
C GLY A 75 -13.11 6.44 -3.14
N GLY A 76 -13.51 7.40 -2.32
CA GLY A 76 -14.82 8.02 -2.39
C GLY A 76 -14.85 9.19 -3.37
N GLU A 77 -15.89 9.99 -3.25
CA GLU A 77 -16.15 11.11 -4.16
C GLU A 77 -15.04 12.18 -4.13
N LEU A 78 -14.43 12.43 -2.96
CA LEU A 78 -13.38 13.45 -2.83
C LEU A 78 -12.11 13.03 -3.56
N MET A 79 -11.69 11.77 -3.44
CA MET A 79 -10.57 11.25 -4.23
C MET A 79 -10.89 11.22 -5.73
N CYS A 80 -12.12 10.88 -6.12
CA CYS A 80 -12.53 10.90 -7.53
C CYS A 80 -12.46 12.31 -8.14
N LYS A 81 -12.87 13.35 -7.38
CA LYS A 81 -12.72 14.76 -7.78
C LYS A 81 -11.25 15.16 -7.97
N GLU A 82 -10.37 14.61 -7.14
CA GLU A 82 -8.93 14.75 -7.28
C GLU A 82 -8.34 13.86 -8.38
N GLY A 83 -9.16 13.24 -9.24
CA GLY A 83 -8.74 12.48 -10.42
C GLY A 83 -8.33 11.04 -10.15
N LEU A 84 -8.84 10.43 -9.07
CA LEU A 84 -8.74 8.98 -8.86
C LEU A 84 -9.59 8.24 -9.88
N GLN A 85 -9.00 7.27 -10.58
CA GLN A 85 -9.76 6.23 -11.26
C GLN A 85 -10.11 5.12 -10.25
N SER A 86 -11.27 5.25 -9.59
CA SER A 86 -11.72 4.26 -8.61
C SER A 86 -12.15 2.96 -9.32
N LEU A 87 -11.71 1.83 -8.79
CA LEU A 87 -12.01 0.50 -9.31
C LEU A 87 -13.46 0.08 -9.03
N PHE A 88 -14.02 0.57 -7.92
CA PHE A 88 -15.40 0.35 -7.52
C PHE A 88 -15.82 1.45 -6.52
N PRO A 89 -17.12 1.69 -6.32
CA PRO A 89 -17.62 2.67 -5.35
C PRO A 89 -17.09 2.36 -3.94
N MET A 90 -16.70 3.40 -3.20
CA MET A 90 -16.15 3.25 -1.85
C MET A 90 -17.16 2.62 -0.89
N GLU A 91 -18.45 2.82 -1.14
CA GLU A 91 -19.58 2.26 -0.39
C GLU A 91 -19.50 0.73 -0.31
N GLU A 92 -18.90 0.07 -1.31
CA GLU A 92 -18.70 -1.37 -1.30
C GLU A 92 -17.58 -1.85 -0.33
N ILE A 93 -16.68 -0.94 0.08
CA ILE A 93 -15.70 -1.16 1.16
C ILE A 93 -16.19 -0.55 2.49
N ALA A 94 -16.95 0.55 2.45
CA ALA A 94 -17.35 1.30 3.64
C ALA A 94 -18.33 0.56 4.56
N ILE A 95 -18.91 -0.57 4.12
CA ILE A 95 -19.76 -1.48 4.94
C ILE A 95 -18.94 -2.18 6.06
N MET A 96 -17.66 -1.85 6.24
CA MET A 96 -16.78 -2.45 7.25
C MET A 96 -17.01 -1.96 8.70
N GLY A 97 -18.24 -1.54 9.03
CA GLY A 97 -18.73 -1.47 10.40
C GLY A 97 -18.73 -2.87 11.04
N LEU A 98 -18.12 -2.98 12.21
CA LEU A 98 -17.57 -4.20 12.82
C LEU A 98 -18.56 -5.37 13.08
N TRP A 99 -19.86 -5.27 12.83
CA TRP A 99 -20.85 -6.28 13.25
C TRP A 99 -21.70 -6.92 12.13
N GLU A 100 -21.68 -6.41 10.90
CA GLU A 100 -22.52 -6.92 9.79
C GLU A 100 -21.79 -7.90 8.85
N LEU A 101 -20.59 -8.34 9.26
CA LEU A 101 -19.58 -8.86 8.34
C LEU A 101 -19.57 -10.38 8.15
N LEU A 102 -20.25 -11.16 8.99
CA LEU A 102 -20.23 -12.63 8.86
C LEU A 102 -20.76 -13.18 7.52
N PRO A 103 -21.84 -12.64 6.90
CA PRO A 103 -22.36 -13.17 5.64
C PRO A 103 -21.53 -12.76 4.40
N HIS A 104 -20.71 -11.69 4.48
CA HIS A 104 -20.09 -11.08 3.29
C HIS A 104 -18.58 -11.30 3.16
N ILE A 105 -17.96 -12.15 4.02
CA ILE A 105 -16.51 -12.44 4.00
C ILE A 105 -16.02 -12.91 2.62
N TYR A 106 -16.83 -13.66 1.87
CA TYR A 106 -16.47 -14.12 0.52
C TYR A 106 -16.34 -12.96 -0.47
N ASN A 107 -17.27 -12.00 -0.43
CA ASN A 107 -17.24 -10.81 -1.27
C ASN A 107 -16.03 -9.93 -0.94
N VAL A 108 -15.69 -9.80 0.35
CA VAL A 108 -14.48 -9.07 0.78
C VAL A 108 -13.21 -9.71 0.21
N LYS A 109 -13.08 -11.04 0.28
CA LYS A 109 -11.92 -11.74 -0.32
C LYS A 109 -11.83 -11.53 -1.82
N ARG A 110 -12.96 -11.54 -2.53
CA ARG A 110 -13.02 -11.26 -3.97
C ARG A 110 -12.56 -9.83 -4.26
N LYS A 111 -13.08 -8.84 -3.53
CA LYS A 111 -12.69 -7.43 -3.69
C LYS A 111 -11.21 -7.20 -3.40
N ILE A 112 -10.65 -7.82 -2.36
CA ILE A 112 -9.20 -7.78 -2.11
C ILE A 112 -8.43 -8.33 -3.31
N LYS A 113 -8.86 -9.46 -3.88
CA LYS A 113 -8.23 -10.03 -5.07
C LYS A 113 -8.32 -9.08 -6.28
N ASP A 114 -9.50 -8.51 -6.54
CA ASP A 114 -9.70 -7.58 -7.64
C ASP A 114 -8.83 -6.32 -7.49
N THR A 115 -8.75 -5.77 -6.27
CA THR A 115 -7.86 -4.64 -5.95
C THR A 115 -6.38 -5.01 -6.14
N LEU A 116 -5.97 -6.22 -5.76
CA LEU A 116 -4.61 -6.70 -5.98
C LEU A 116 -4.28 -6.83 -7.46
N ASP A 117 -5.15 -7.47 -8.23
CA ASP A 117 -4.94 -7.70 -9.65
C ASP A 117 -4.87 -6.35 -10.40
N ALA A 118 -5.73 -5.41 -10.03
CA ALA A 118 -5.68 -4.04 -10.53
C ALA A 118 -4.39 -3.30 -10.13
N ALA A 119 -3.93 -3.43 -8.89
CA ALA A 119 -2.67 -2.84 -8.44
C ALA A 119 -1.47 -3.42 -9.21
N ILE A 120 -1.47 -4.72 -9.49
CA ILE A 120 -0.42 -5.38 -10.26
C ILE A 120 -0.41 -4.88 -11.71
N LEU A 121 -1.58 -4.78 -12.33
CA LEU A 121 -1.75 -4.26 -13.70
C LEU A 121 -1.30 -2.80 -13.81
N PHE A 122 -1.64 -1.99 -12.81
CA PHE A 122 -1.29 -0.57 -12.77
C PHE A 122 0.22 -0.31 -12.58
N ARG A 123 0.97 -1.29 -12.06
CA ARG A 123 2.41 -1.18 -11.77
C ARG A 123 2.79 0.12 -11.04
N PRO A 124 2.23 0.37 -9.85
CA PRO A 124 2.48 1.59 -9.10
C PRO A 124 3.93 1.71 -8.65
N HIS A 125 4.43 2.93 -8.63
CA HIS A 125 5.70 3.25 -7.95
C HIS A 125 5.50 3.33 -6.44
N ALA A 126 4.30 3.73 -6.01
CA ALA A 126 3.92 3.80 -4.60
C ALA A 126 2.49 3.31 -4.38
N VAL A 127 2.26 2.63 -3.26
CA VAL A 127 0.93 2.24 -2.79
C VAL A 127 0.67 2.96 -1.48
N VAL A 128 -0.46 3.67 -1.40
CA VAL A 128 -0.89 4.41 -0.21
C VAL A 128 -2.21 3.82 0.27
N THR A 129 -2.25 3.37 1.52
CA THR A 129 -3.49 2.90 2.16
C THR A 129 -3.86 3.87 3.28
N VAL A 130 -5.09 4.38 3.27
CA VAL A 130 -5.63 5.32 4.24
C VAL A 130 -6.81 4.67 4.95
N ASP A 131 -6.65 4.49 6.25
CA ASP A 131 -7.65 3.88 7.15
C ASP A 131 -8.07 2.42 6.82
N SER A 132 -8.76 1.79 7.78
CA SER A 132 -9.12 0.38 7.89
C SER A 132 -7.96 -0.57 8.24
N LYS A 133 -7.82 -0.89 9.53
CA LYS A 133 -6.83 -1.84 10.04
C LYS A 133 -6.97 -3.26 9.45
N GLY A 134 -8.16 -3.63 8.96
CA GLY A 134 -8.46 -4.99 8.48
C GLY A 134 -8.27 -5.24 6.98
N PHE A 135 -8.72 -4.32 6.11
CA PHE A 135 -8.59 -4.45 4.66
C PHE A 135 -7.19 -4.05 4.21
N SER A 136 -6.74 -2.86 4.62
CA SER A 136 -5.40 -2.34 4.29
C SER A 136 -4.31 -3.31 4.73
N PHE A 137 -4.38 -3.86 5.95
CA PHE A 137 -3.36 -4.83 6.40
C PHE A 137 -3.28 -6.09 5.52
N ARG A 138 -4.43 -6.68 5.15
CA ARG A 138 -4.47 -7.89 4.30
C ARG A 138 -3.99 -7.61 2.88
N LEU A 139 -4.41 -6.48 2.30
CA LEU A 139 -3.94 -6.02 1.00
C LEU A 139 -2.41 -5.85 1.01
N LEU A 140 -1.87 -5.15 2.01
CA LEU A 140 -0.44 -4.88 2.13
C LEU A 140 0.39 -6.15 2.35
N GLN A 141 -0.09 -7.11 3.14
CA GLN A 141 0.55 -8.42 3.28
C GLN A 141 0.67 -9.12 1.93
N GLN A 142 -0.41 -9.14 1.15
CA GLN A 142 -0.41 -9.81 -0.17
C GLN A 142 0.42 -9.08 -1.23
N LEU A 143 0.43 -7.74 -1.22
CA LEU A 143 1.28 -6.93 -2.11
C LEU A 143 2.78 -7.15 -1.80
N LYS A 144 3.15 -7.24 -0.52
CA LYS A 144 4.53 -7.55 -0.08
C LYS A 144 4.97 -8.94 -0.53
N CYS A 145 4.10 -9.94 -0.39
CA CYS A 145 4.38 -11.31 -0.83
C CYS A 145 4.54 -11.42 -2.36
N LYS A 146 3.83 -10.59 -3.14
CA LYS A 146 3.93 -10.54 -4.60
C LYS A 146 5.05 -9.63 -5.14
N ALA A 147 5.92 -9.13 -4.25
CA ALA A 147 7.15 -8.41 -4.59
C ALA A 147 6.94 -7.16 -5.48
N LEU A 148 5.82 -6.46 -5.34
CA LEU A 148 5.70 -5.13 -5.93
C LEU A 148 6.79 -4.24 -5.31
N SER A 149 7.72 -3.79 -6.14
CA SER A 149 8.91 -3.02 -5.77
C SER A 149 8.63 -1.57 -5.39
N GLY A 150 7.36 -1.20 -5.19
CA GLY A 150 6.93 0.14 -4.81
C GLY A 150 7.03 0.39 -3.31
N ILE A 151 7.11 1.66 -2.93
CA ILE A 151 7.03 2.05 -1.51
C ILE A 151 5.59 1.94 -1.05
N ILE A 152 5.37 1.26 0.07
CA ILE A 152 4.07 1.14 0.73
C ILE A 152 4.01 2.16 1.86
N PHE A 153 3.04 3.08 1.79
CA PHE A 153 2.71 4.01 2.87
C PHE A 153 1.36 3.64 3.48
N THR A 154 1.31 3.55 4.81
CA THR A 154 0.06 3.35 5.56
C THR A 154 -0.18 4.58 6.41
N ILE A 155 -1.27 5.29 6.13
CA ILE A 155 -1.71 6.44 6.91
C ILE A 155 -2.86 5.96 7.79
N THR A 156 -2.58 5.83 9.09
CA THR A 156 -3.61 5.51 10.08
C THR A 156 -4.08 6.83 10.69
N GLN A 157 -5.37 7.14 10.54
CA GLN A 157 -5.94 8.25 11.29
C GLN A 157 -6.12 7.80 12.74
N PHE A 158 -5.47 8.48 13.68
CA PHE A 158 -5.80 8.31 15.10
C PHE A 158 -7.04 9.15 15.38
N HIS A 159 -8.16 8.48 15.70
CA HIS A 159 -9.26 9.15 16.37
C HIS A 159 -8.74 9.64 17.73
N SER A 160 -8.51 10.95 17.85
CA SER A 160 -8.38 11.60 19.15
C SER A 160 -9.79 11.63 19.73
N ASN A 161 -10.11 10.70 20.64
CA ASN A 161 -11.25 10.88 21.53
C ASN A 161 -11.01 12.21 22.28
N ASN A 162 -11.92 13.16 22.09
CA ASN A 162 -12.08 14.30 22.96
C ASN A 162 -13.22 13.97 23.93
#